data_AF-A0A840E0G4-F1
#
_entry.id   AF-A0A840E0G4-F1
#
_cell.length_a   1.000
_cell.length_b   1.000
_cell.length_c   1.000
_cell.angle_alpha   90.00
_cell.angle_beta   90.00
_cell.angle_gamma   90.00
#
_symmetry.space_group_name_H-M   'P 1'
#
loop_
_entity.id
_entity.type
_entity.pdbx_description
1 polymer ?
#
loop_
_entity_poly.entity_id
_entity_poly.type
_entity_poly.pdbx_seq_one_letter_code
_entity_poly.pdbx_strand_id
1 'polypeptide(L)' 'MALMNRLNARSVATLEAGKSNDGAGLLLYKRKDGGAQWFYHYTLYGLRREMGLGALRDVSLKQACECTNQWRSVASRHHH' A
#
# COMPACT_ATOMS: atom_id res chain seq x y z
N MET A 1 10.51 -10.70 -11.67
CA MET A 1 9.28 -10.13 -11.09
C MET A 1 9.55 -9.70 -9.66
N ALA A 2 9.09 -8.51 -9.25
CA ALA A 2 9.12 -8.12 -7.83
C ALA A 2 8.15 -8.99 -7.04
N LEU A 3 8.53 -9.48 -5.86
CA LEU A 3 7.61 -10.17 -4.96
C LEU A 3 6.43 -9.24 -4.60
N MET A 4 5.22 -9.75 -4.78
CA MET A 4 3.95 -9.12 -4.41
C MET A 4 3.34 -9.91 -3.23
N ASN A 5 2.55 -9.28 -2.38
CA ASN A 5 1.85 -9.89 -1.24
C ASN A 5 2.80 -10.44 -0.17
N ARG A 6 3.76 -9.63 0.27
CA ARG A 6 4.72 -9.99 1.33
C ARG A 6 4.11 -9.97 2.73
N LEU A 7 3.07 -9.17 2.92
CA LEU A 7 2.29 -9.08 4.14
C LEU A 7 1.16 -10.11 4.09
N ASN A 8 0.82 -10.61 5.26
CA ASN A 8 -0.40 -11.37 5.48
C ASN A 8 -1.13 -10.75 6.67
N ALA A 9 -2.41 -11.06 6.85
CA ALA A 9 -3.22 -10.44 7.89
C ALA A 9 -2.62 -10.61 9.30
N ARG A 10 -1.99 -11.75 9.57
CA ARG A 10 -1.36 -12.04 10.86
C ARG A 10 -0.10 -11.20 11.08
N SER A 11 0.77 -11.10 10.09
CA SER A 11 1.97 -10.26 10.19
C SER A 11 1.62 -8.78 10.32
N VAL A 12 0.58 -8.32 9.60
CA VAL A 12 0.08 -6.95 9.72
C VAL A 12 -0.30 -6.59 11.15
N ALA A 13 -0.90 -7.51 11.92
CA ALA A 13 -1.25 -7.25 13.32
C ALA A 13 0.01 -7.08 14.19
N THR A 14 1.04 -7.90 13.99
CA THR A 14 2.23 -7.96 14.85
C THR A 14 3.38 -7.05 14.43
N LEU A 15 3.27 -6.36 13.29
CA LEU A 15 4.30 -5.43 12.85
C LEU A 15 4.54 -4.31 13.87
N GLU A 16 5.80 -3.99 14.11
CA GLU A 16 6.22 -2.81 14.87
C GLU A 16 5.87 -1.50 14.16
N ALA A 17 5.95 -0.39 14.90
CA ALA A 17 5.82 0.93 14.31
C ALA A 17 6.89 1.14 13.22
N GLY A 18 6.47 1.67 12.07
CA GLY A 18 7.34 1.84 10.90
C GLY A 18 6.61 1.69 9.57
N LYS A 19 7.39 1.76 8.50
CA LYS A 19 6.92 1.55 7.12
C LYS A 19 7.21 0.12 6.70
N SER A 20 6.18 -0.62 6.28
CA SER A 20 6.28 -1.99 5.81
C SER A 20 5.72 -2.10 4.40
N ASN A 21 6.51 -2.65 3.47
CA ASN A 21 6.15 -2.76 2.06
C ASN A 21 5.59 -4.15 1.77
N ASP A 22 4.38 -4.20 1.19
CA ASP A 22 3.72 -5.44 0.77
C ASP A 22 4.17 -5.91 -0.63
N GLY A 23 4.90 -5.05 -1.34
CA GLY A 23 5.16 -5.21 -2.77
C GLY A 23 4.09 -4.49 -3.58
N ALA A 24 4.19 -4.53 -4.91
CA ALA A 24 3.20 -3.92 -5.80
C ALA A 24 2.99 -2.39 -5.67
N GLY A 25 3.78 -1.69 -4.83
CA GLY A 25 3.59 -0.28 -4.48
C GLY A 25 2.75 -0.06 -3.22
N LEU A 26 2.21 -1.12 -2.61
CA LEU A 26 1.44 -1.04 -1.37
C LEU A 26 2.36 -0.97 -0.15
N LEU A 27 2.06 -0.02 0.74
CA LEU A 27 2.81 0.25 1.96
C LEU A 27 1.86 0.39 3.14
N LEU A 28 2.18 -0.25 4.27
CA LEU A 28 1.58 0.05 5.56
C LEU A 28 2.50 0.98 6.34
N TYR A 29 1.95 2.06 6.88
CA TYR A 29 2.64 2.87 7.88
C TYR A 29 1.94 2.73 9.23
N LYS A 30 2.64 2.10 10.18
CA LYS A 30 2.24 2.05 11.59
C LYS A 30 2.94 3.15 12.36
N ARG A 31 2.16 3.96 13.07
CA ARG A 31 2.62 5.04 13.93
C ARG A 31 2.87 4.50 15.35
N LYS A 32 3.74 5.19 16.09
CA LYS A 32 4.06 4.86 17.49
C LYS A 32 2.86 5.01 18.44
N ASP A 33 1.88 5.83 18.05
CA ASP A 33 0.62 6.07 18.78
C ASP A 33 -0.42 4.95 18.57
N GLY A 34 -0.09 3.89 17.82
CA GLY A 34 -1.00 2.78 17.51
C GLY A 34 -1.85 3.00 16.26
N GLY A 35 -1.82 4.19 15.64
CA GLY A 35 -2.49 4.45 14.39
C GLY A 35 -1.80 3.75 13.21
N ALA A 36 -2.55 3.30 12.21
CA ALA A 36 -1.96 2.69 11.02
C ALA A 36 -2.73 3.08 9.75
N GLN A 37 -2.01 3.28 8.64
CA GLN A 37 -2.58 3.73 7.37
C GLN A 37 -1.91 3.05 6.18
N TRP A 38 -2.71 2.71 5.19
CA TRP A 38 -2.26 2.19 3.91
C TRP A 38 -1.93 3.31 2.93
N PHE A 39 -0.85 3.13 2.18
CA PHE A 39 -0.39 4.02 1.15
C PHE A 39 -0.07 3.25 -0.12
N TYR A 40 -0.40 3.82 -1.27
CA TYR A 40 0.02 3.34 -2.58
C TYR A 40 1.04 4.29 -3.18
N HIS A 41 2.22 3.75 -3.46
CA HIS A 41 3.27 4.43 -4.21
C HIS A 41 3.20 4.07 -5.69
N TYR A 42 3.17 5.11 -6.53
CA TYR A 42 3.18 4.96 -7.98
C TYR A 42 4.04 6.07 -8.61
N THR A 43 4.39 5.86 -9.89
CA THR A 43 5.11 6.85 -10.69
C THR A 43 4.21 7.28 -11.83
N LEU A 44 4.02 8.59 -11.97
CA LEU A 44 3.24 9.20 -13.04
C LEU A 44 4.05 10.36 -13.63
N TYR A 45 4.28 10.35 -14.95
CA TYR A 45 5.15 11.32 -15.63
C TYR A 45 6.55 11.45 -15.01
N GLY A 46 7.17 10.32 -14.66
CA GLY A 46 8.49 10.30 -14.01
C GLY A 46 8.51 10.77 -12.55
N LEU A 47 7.41 11.29 -12.03
CA LEU A 47 7.29 11.79 -10.66
C LEU A 47 6.70 10.71 -9.75
N ARG A 48 7.40 10.43 -8.65
CA ARG A 48 6.90 9.52 -7.61
C ARG A 48 5.82 10.21 -6.80
N ARG A 49 4.69 9.53 -6.65
CA ARG A 49 3.51 10.01 -5.90
C ARG A 49 3.11 8.97 -4.85
N GLU A 50 2.47 9.46 -3.80
CA GLU A 50 1.92 8.67 -2.71
C GLU A 50 0.42 8.98 -2.59
N MET A 51 -0.39 7.93 -2.45
CA MET A 51 -1.85 8.05 -2.26
C MET A 51 -2.25 7.28 -1.01
N GLY A 52 -2.92 7.94 -0.07
CA GLY A 52 -3.51 7.27 1.08
C GLY A 52 -4.70 6.41 0.66
N LEU A 53 -4.71 5.14 1.05
CA LEU A 53 -5.82 4.21 0.77
C LEU A 53 -6.79 4.08 1.95
N GLY A 54 -6.42 4.55 3.15
CA GLY A 54 -7.27 4.55 4.34
C GLY A 54 -6.57 3.98 5.57
N ALA A 55 -7.21 4.14 6.74
CA ALA A 55 -6.68 3.60 7.99
C ALA A 55 -6.84 2.07 8.05
N LEU A 56 -5.91 1.37 8.72
CA LEU A 56 -5.91 -0.09 8.83
C LEU A 56 -7.20 -0.65 9.46
N ARG A 57 -7.84 0.11 10.36
CA ARG A 57 -9.09 -0.26 11.02
C ARG A 57 -10.30 -0.25 10.06
N ASP A 58 -10.24 0.58 9.02
CA ASP A 58 -11.33 0.81 8.07
C ASP A 58 -11.09 0.06 6.75
N VAL A 59 -9.82 -0.19 6.42
CA VAL A 59 -9.39 -0.83 5.17
C VAL A 59 -8.48 -2.02 5.50
N SER A 60 -8.99 -3.22 5.23
CA SER A 60 -8.23 -4.46 5.37
C SER A 60 -7.10 -4.55 4.34
N LEU A 61 -6.10 -5.42 4.59
CA LEU A 61 -5.02 -5.70 3.63
C LEU A 61 -5.58 -6.10 2.25
N LYS A 62 -6.61 -6.96 2.22
CA LYS A 62 -7.25 -7.41 0.97
C LYS A 62 -7.83 -6.22 0.19
N GLN A 63 -8.59 -5.34 0.86
CA GLN A 63 -9.16 -4.15 0.23
C GLN A 63 -8.07 -3.20 -0.27
N ALA A 64 -6.97 -3.04 0.48
CA ALA A 64 -5.84 -2.23 0.07
C ALA A 64 -5.13 -2.80 -1.18
N CYS A 65 -4.98 -4.13 -1.28
CA CYS A 65 -4.46 -4.80 -2.47
C CYS A 65 -5.40 -4.60 -3.68
N GLU A 66 -6.71 -4.74 -3.49
CA GLU A 66 -7.71 -4.51 -4.54
C GLU A 66 -7.68 -3.06 -5.06
N CYS A 67 -7.65 -2.09 -4.15
CA CYS A 67 -7.51 -0.66 -4.50
C CYS A 67 -6.21 -0.41 -5.28
N THR A 68 -5.09 -1.01 -4.83
CA THR A 68 -3.80 -0.89 -5.51
C THR A 68 -3.86 -1.42 -6.94
N ASN A 69 -4.53 -2.55 -7.16
CA ASN A 69 -4.71 -3.13 -8.50
C ASN A 69 -5.57 -2.23 -9.39
N GLN A 70 -6.65 -1.65 -8.86
CA GLN A 70 -7.49 -0.69 -9.58
C GLN A 70 -6.67 0.53 -10.02
N TRP A 71 -5.96 1.17 -9.08
CA TRP A 71 -5.14 2.34 -9.36
C TRP A 71 -3.99 2.06 -10.32
N ARG A 72 -3.40 0.87 -10.26
CA ARG A 72 -2.39 0.45 -11.25
C ARG A 72 -2.95 0.44 -12.66
N SER A 73 -4.16 -0.10 -12.85
CA SER A 73 -4.80 -0.15 -14.18
C SER A 73 -5.05 1.24 -14.76
N VAL A 74 -5.27 2.24 -13.89
CA VAL A 74 -5.42 3.64 -14.28
C VAL A 74 -4.05 4.25 -14.59
N ALA A 75 -3.06 4.06 -13.71
CA ALA A 75 -1.73 4.62 -13.89
C ALA A 75 -1.02 4.10 -15.15
N SER A 76 -1.20 2.82 -15.51
CA SER A 76 -0.62 2.25 -16.73
C SER A 76 -1.17 2.87 -18.02
N ARG A 77 -2.38 3.44 -18.00
CA ARG A 77 -2.98 4.11 -19.17
C ARG A 77 -2.34 5.46 -19.49
N HIS A 78 -1.55 6.02 -18.58
CA HIS A 78 -0.93 7.34 -18.70
C HIS A 78 0.60 7.27 -18.89
N HIS A 79 1.15 6.09 -19.17
CA HIS A 79 2.58 5.85 -19.44
C HIS A 79 2.94 5.85 -20.94
N HIS A 80 2.15 6.55 -21.76
CA HIS A 80 2.45 6.78 -23.19
C HIS A 80 2.98 8.20 -23.41
#